data_AF-A0A453CJK7-F1
#
_entry.id   AF-A0A453CJK7-F1
#
_cell.length_a   1.000
_cell.length_b   1.000
_cell.length_c   1.000
_cell.angle_alpha   90.00
_cell.angle_beta   90.00
_cell.angle_gamma   90.00
#
_symmetry.space_group_name_H-M   'P 1'
#
loop_
_entity.id
_entity.type
_entity.pdbx_description
1 polymer ?
#
loop_
_entity_poly.entity_id
_entity_poly.type
_entity_poly.pdbx_seq_one_letter_code
_entity_poly.pdbx_strand_id
1 'polypeptide(L)'
;MADLLPGAPYNRQSANCCRGGVLSSVTQNNRTATSQFDMYIVNFALDEHGDPKMPTTFSIGVPGYTCSNATNVPATRSKVDEQRHVQVLRTWQIICSYSQFRDAPSPSCCVSLTTFYNNTIVGCPRDSCGGANSPSAHQCLSGGEQSKVLAALPDAEGAPPVPVIRCTEHMCPIRVHWHVKQSYRGYWRVKTTVTNYDVVSNYTDWNLVVQHPNLRSLTQLFSFNYQPLIQYGTINDTGMFWGIKNYNEMLLGDGNVQTEMILEKDPSDFTFSGGWAFPRRVYFNGHECVMPPPDQYPSLPNAARDVRVSAVQRWLVASSCVLSLSMLFLV
;
A
#
# COMPACT_ATOMS: atom_id res chain seq x y z
N MET A 1 12.37 -14.68 20.35
CA MET A 1 11.91 -13.28 20.55
C MET A 1 10.49 -13.21 20.07
N ALA A 2 9.58 -12.68 20.88
CA ALA A 2 8.18 -12.52 20.49
C ALA A 2 7.73 -11.14 20.94
N ASP A 3 7.07 -10.42 20.04
CA ASP A 3 6.43 -9.16 20.40
C ASP A 3 5.12 -9.46 21.12
N LEU A 4 4.98 -8.95 22.33
CA LEU A 4 3.79 -9.22 23.13
C LEU A 4 2.58 -8.52 22.51
N LEU A 5 1.38 -9.01 22.83
CA LEU A 5 0.16 -8.35 22.39
C LEU A 5 -0.03 -6.99 23.08
N PRO A 6 -0.75 -6.05 22.45
CA PRO A 6 -1.20 -4.82 23.11
C PRO A 6 -1.92 -5.14 24.42
N GLY A 7 -1.56 -4.46 25.51
CA GLY A 7 -2.12 -4.71 26.84
C GLY A 7 -1.34 -5.70 27.72
N ALA A 8 -0.14 -6.12 27.29
CA ALA A 8 0.78 -6.89 28.13
C ALA A 8 0.99 -6.22 29.52
N PRO A 9 1.17 -6.98 30.61
CA PRO A 9 1.41 -6.41 31.94
C PRO A 9 2.63 -5.47 31.96
N TYR A 10 2.52 -4.32 32.65
CA TYR A 10 3.57 -3.28 32.64
C TYR A 10 4.95 -3.79 33.09
N ASN A 11 4.98 -4.78 33.99
CA ASN A 11 6.21 -5.42 34.47
C ASN A 11 6.91 -6.33 33.44
N ARG A 12 6.29 -6.58 32.28
CA ARG A 12 6.84 -7.37 31.18
C ARG A 12 7.08 -6.54 29.91
N GLN A 13 6.77 -5.25 29.93
CA GLN A 13 6.95 -4.37 28.78
C GLN A 13 8.37 -3.80 28.75
N SER A 14 9.00 -3.83 27.57
CA SER A 14 10.17 -2.98 27.26
C SER A 14 9.71 -1.65 26.66
N ALA A 15 10.60 -0.67 26.54
CA ALA A 15 10.28 0.62 25.91
C ALA A 15 9.74 0.39 24.48
N ASN A 16 8.68 1.09 24.05
CA ASN A 16 8.06 0.93 22.72
C ASN A 16 7.52 -0.49 22.37
N CYS A 17 7.51 -1.43 23.32
CA CYS A 17 6.67 -2.64 23.28
C CYS A 17 5.18 -2.22 23.45
N CYS A 18 4.17 -3.02 23.13
CA CYS A 18 4.14 -4.35 22.56
C CYS A 18 3.09 -4.33 21.45
N ARG A 19 3.48 -4.69 20.25
CA ARG A 19 2.68 -4.40 19.04
C ARG A 19 2.07 -5.66 18.43
N GLY A 20 2.23 -6.81 19.06
CA GLY A 20 1.77 -8.10 18.53
C GLY A 20 2.38 -8.42 17.16
N GLY A 21 3.56 -7.90 16.86
CA GLY A 21 4.24 -8.10 15.58
C GLY A 21 3.81 -7.15 14.47
N VAL A 22 2.90 -6.20 14.72
CA VAL A 22 2.43 -5.23 13.71
C VAL A 22 3.07 -3.87 13.95
N LEU A 23 3.94 -3.44 13.04
CA LEU A 23 4.51 -2.10 13.04
C LEU A 23 3.81 -1.24 12.00
N SER A 24 3.40 -0.03 12.39
CA SER A 24 2.93 0.96 11.42
C SER A 24 4.12 1.54 10.66
N SER A 25 3.87 2.12 9.48
CA SER A 25 4.90 2.99 8.89
C SER A 25 5.17 4.21 9.77
N VAL A 26 6.39 4.76 9.68
CA VAL A 26 6.77 6.01 10.36
C VAL A 26 5.81 7.15 9.98
N THR A 27 5.36 7.15 8.73
CA THR A 27 4.39 8.11 8.16
C THR A 27 3.01 8.00 8.80
N GLN A 28 2.48 6.78 8.96
CA GLN A 28 1.16 6.57 9.57
C GLN A 28 1.17 6.91 11.07
N ASN A 29 2.18 6.42 11.80
CA ASN A 29 2.33 6.70 13.23
C ASN A 29 3.75 6.38 13.72
N ASN A 30 4.52 7.43 14.01
CA ASN A 30 5.90 7.30 14.50
C ASN A 30 6.00 6.54 15.85
N ARG A 31 4.98 6.59 16.71
CA ARG A 31 5.01 5.92 18.02
C ARG A 31 4.86 4.40 17.92
N THR A 32 4.17 3.91 16.89
CA THR A 32 3.94 2.48 16.65
C THR A 32 4.83 1.92 15.53
N ALA A 33 5.71 2.75 14.97
CA ALA A 33 6.65 2.36 13.93
C ALA A 33 7.93 1.69 14.46
N THR A 34 8.11 1.66 15.77
CA THR A 34 9.26 1.04 16.42
C THR A 34 8.77 0.08 17.50
N SER A 35 9.43 -1.07 17.60
CA SER A 35 9.33 -1.97 18.74
C SER A 35 10.73 -2.30 19.25
N GLN A 36 10.86 -2.51 20.55
CA GLN A 36 12.10 -2.86 21.23
C GLN A 36 11.86 -4.08 22.09
N PHE A 37 12.87 -4.93 22.18
CA PHE A 37 12.82 -6.17 22.93
C PHE A 37 14.07 -6.31 23.78
N ASP A 38 13.90 -6.74 25.01
CA ASP A 38 15.01 -7.20 25.84
C ASP A 38 15.17 -8.71 25.67
N MET A 39 16.39 -9.16 25.43
CA MET A 39 16.71 -10.57 25.25
C MET A 39 17.72 -11.02 26.30
N TYR A 40 17.34 -12.01 27.11
CA TYR A 40 18.22 -12.64 28.09
C TYR A 40 18.90 -13.83 27.44
N ILE A 41 20.21 -13.70 27.18
CA ILE A 41 21.04 -14.78 26.65
C ILE A 41 21.71 -15.47 27.85
N VAL A 42 21.35 -16.72 28.10
CA VAL A 42 21.90 -17.50 29.23
C VAL A 42 23.27 -18.08 28.90
N ASN A 43 23.47 -18.52 27.65
CA ASN A 43 24.72 -19.10 27.18
C ASN A 43 25.28 -18.27 26.02
N PHE A 44 26.46 -17.70 26.21
CA PHE A 44 27.21 -17.03 25.16
C PHE A 44 28.66 -17.50 25.16
N ALA A 45 29.28 -17.57 23.99
CA ALA A 45 30.70 -17.88 23.88
C ALA A 45 31.53 -16.69 24.36
N LEU A 46 32.67 -16.97 24.97
CA LEU A 46 33.67 -15.97 25.30
C LEU A 46 34.75 -15.92 24.22
N ASP A 47 35.35 -14.77 24.03
CA ASP A 47 36.58 -14.63 23.25
C ASP A 47 37.83 -14.91 24.10
N GLU A 48 39.01 -14.77 23.51
CA GLU A 48 40.30 -15.04 24.17
C GLU A 48 40.58 -14.09 25.36
N HIS A 49 39.88 -12.96 25.43
CA HIS A 49 40.02 -11.95 26.48
C HIS A 49 38.95 -12.11 27.58
N GLY A 50 38.09 -13.12 27.49
CA GLY A 50 36.99 -13.35 28.43
C GLY A 50 35.80 -12.41 28.23
N ASP A 51 35.73 -11.70 27.10
CA ASP A 51 34.58 -10.88 26.73
C ASP A 51 33.54 -11.71 25.97
N PRO A 52 32.26 -11.28 25.96
CA PRO A 52 31.26 -11.89 25.10
C PRO A 52 31.71 -11.87 23.63
N LYS A 53 31.75 -13.05 23.00
CA LYS A 53 32.12 -13.20 21.60
C LYS A 53 31.05 -12.56 20.72
N MET A 54 31.49 -11.72 19.79
CA MET A 54 30.61 -11.04 18.83
C MET A 54 29.80 -12.05 17.99
N PRO A 55 28.49 -11.84 17.80
CA PRO A 55 27.67 -12.74 17.02
C PRO A 55 28.08 -12.73 15.54
N THR A 56 28.25 -13.92 14.99
CA THR A 56 28.40 -14.15 13.55
C THR A 56 27.07 -14.60 12.97
N THR A 57 26.81 -14.32 11.69
CA THR A 57 25.62 -14.80 10.96
C THR A 57 24.29 -14.44 11.65
N PHE A 58 24.14 -13.19 12.08
CA PHE A 58 22.92 -12.74 12.72
C PHE A 58 21.73 -12.78 11.74
N SER A 59 20.56 -13.22 12.21
CA SER A 59 19.30 -13.16 11.48
C SER A 59 18.18 -12.84 12.44
N ILE A 60 17.27 -11.96 12.03
CA ILE A 60 16.07 -11.63 12.79
C ILE A 60 14.94 -12.64 12.60
N GLY A 61 15.14 -13.67 11.75
CA GLY A 61 14.15 -14.72 11.51
C GLY A 61 12.90 -14.25 10.75
N VAL A 62 12.95 -13.07 10.13
CA VAL A 62 11.85 -12.51 9.32
C VAL A 62 12.19 -12.70 7.84
N PRO A 63 11.27 -13.24 7.02
CA PRO A 63 11.44 -13.33 5.57
C PRO A 63 11.79 -11.98 4.93
N GLY A 64 12.51 -12.00 3.81
CA GLY A 64 12.93 -10.78 3.12
C GLY A 64 14.13 -10.03 3.69
N TYR A 65 14.49 -10.23 4.95
CA TYR A 65 15.60 -9.51 5.59
C TYR A 65 16.93 -10.25 5.47
N THR A 66 17.99 -9.49 5.19
CA THR A 66 19.38 -9.95 5.25
C THR A 66 20.19 -9.02 6.13
N CYS A 67 20.90 -9.59 7.09
CA CYS A 67 21.71 -8.84 8.03
C CYS A 67 23.19 -8.91 7.66
N SER A 68 23.85 -7.77 7.79
CA SER A 68 25.30 -7.64 7.69
C SER A 68 26.01 -8.32 8.87
N ASN A 69 27.32 -8.50 8.74
CA ASN A 69 28.15 -8.91 9.88
C ASN A 69 28.10 -7.84 10.98
N ALA A 70 28.13 -8.28 12.22
CA ALA A 70 28.20 -7.40 13.38
C ALA A 70 29.50 -6.57 13.35
N THR A 71 29.37 -5.29 13.68
CA THR A 71 30.51 -4.36 13.80
C THR A 71 30.60 -3.87 15.24
N ASN A 72 31.81 -3.76 15.77
CA ASN A 72 32.02 -3.21 17.11
C ASN A 72 31.85 -1.70 17.08
N VAL A 73 30.99 -1.17 17.95
CA VAL A 73 30.72 0.27 18.07
C VAL A 73 30.94 0.70 19.51
N PRO A 74 31.16 2.01 19.77
CA PRO A 74 31.33 2.51 21.12
C PRO A 74 30.20 2.05 22.05
N ALA A 75 30.59 1.63 23.26
CA ALA A 75 29.67 1.09 24.25
C ALA A 75 28.53 2.06 24.57
N THR A 76 27.28 1.58 24.42
CA THR A 76 26.08 2.33 24.74
C THR A 76 26.06 2.75 26.20
N ARG A 77 25.71 4.01 26.46
CA ARG A 77 25.55 4.57 27.79
C ARG A 77 24.10 4.96 28.02
N SER A 78 23.49 4.37 29.04
CA SER A 78 22.11 4.64 29.43
C SER A 78 22.11 5.43 30.72
N LYS A 79 21.29 6.49 30.77
CA LYS A 79 21.11 7.28 31.99
C LYS A 79 20.15 6.53 32.92
N VAL A 80 20.58 6.25 34.14
CA VAL A 80 19.74 5.59 35.16
C VAL A 80 19.05 6.66 36.02
N ASP A 81 19.79 7.68 36.44
CA ASP A 81 19.28 8.87 37.16
C ASP A 81 20.01 10.14 36.68
N GLU A 82 19.64 11.31 37.19
CA GLU A 82 20.23 12.60 36.79
C GLU A 82 21.77 12.64 36.82
N GLN A 83 22.41 11.87 37.71
CA GLN A 83 23.85 11.83 37.90
C GLN A 83 24.53 10.50 37.53
N ARG A 84 23.76 9.44 37.25
CA ARG A 84 24.31 8.08 37.08
C ARG A 84 24.07 7.56 35.68
N HIS A 85 25.14 7.08 35.05
CA HIS A 85 25.11 6.38 33.78
C HIS A 85 25.58 4.95 33.97
N VAL A 86 24.89 4.01 33.33
CA VAL A 86 25.34 2.63 33.19
C VAL A 86 25.83 2.44 31.77
N GLN A 87 27.01 1.85 31.63
CA GLN A 87 27.62 1.54 30.34
C GLN A 87 27.59 0.03 30.13
N VAL A 88 27.20 -0.39 28.94
CA VAL A 88 27.27 -1.81 28.57
C VAL A 88 28.72 -2.21 28.25
N LEU A 89 29.07 -3.48 28.50
CA LEU A 89 30.44 -3.97 28.28
C LEU A 89 30.87 -3.86 26.81
N ARG A 90 29.97 -4.24 25.89
CA ARG A 90 30.19 -4.21 24.44
C ARG A 90 28.90 -3.79 23.75
N THR A 91 29.03 -3.13 22.61
CA THR A 91 27.91 -2.81 21.73
C THR A 91 28.29 -3.22 20.33
N TRP A 92 27.37 -3.91 19.66
CA TRP A 92 27.53 -4.32 18.28
C TRP A 92 26.41 -3.73 17.43
N GLN A 93 26.77 -3.21 16.26
CA GLN A 93 25.81 -2.74 15.28
C GLN A 93 25.69 -3.78 14.17
N ILE A 94 24.45 -4.17 13.89
CA ILE A 94 24.08 -5.04 12.80
C ILE A 94 23.03 -4.29 11.97
N ILE A 95 23.26 -4.19 10.66
CA ILE A 95 22.30 -3.57 9.73
C ILE A 95 21.60 -4.69 8.99
N CYS A 96 20.28 -4.75 9.12
CA CYS A 96 19.42 -5.65 8.35
C CYS A 96 18.69 -4.88 7.26
N SER A 97 18.79 -5.35 6.03
CA SER A 97 18.17 -4.75 4.85
C SER A 97 17.10 -5.68 4.28
N TYR A 98 15.96 -5.10 3.88
CA TYR A 98 14.84 -5.81 3.29
C TYR A 98 15.00 -5.93 1.77
N SER A 99 14.62 -7.09 1.22
CA SER A 99 14.56 -7.34 -0.20
C SER A 99 13.30 -8.13 -0.55
N GLN A 100 12.45 -7.57 -1.41
CA GLN A 100 11.20 -8.20 -1.84
C GLN A 100 11.44 -9.57 -2.49
N PHE A 101 12.50 -9.72 -3.31
CA PHE A 101 12.85 -10.99 -3.97
C PHE A 101 13.17 -12.13 -2.98
N ARG A 102 13.57 -11.78 -1.74
CA ARG A 102 13.81 -12.75 -0.66
C ARG A 102 12.60 -12.97 0.22
N ASP A 103 11.65 -12.04 0.19
CA ASP A 103 10.45 -12.07 1.02
C ASP A 103 9.40 -12.98 0.39
N ALA A 104 9.14 -12.78 -0.90
CA ALA A 104 8.20 -13.57 -1.66
C ALA A 104 8.77 -13.92 -3.05
N PRO A 105 8.67 -15.18 -3.49
CA PRO A 105 9.10 -15.59 -4.83
C PRO A 105 8.19 -15.04 -5.94
N SER A 106 6.95 -14.71 -5.61
CA SER A 106 5.97 -14.11 -6.51
C SER A 106 5.43 -12.79 -5.96
N PRO A 107 5.03 -11.84 -6.83
CA PRO A 107 4.34 -10.63 -6.41
C PRO A 107 3.06 -10.96 -5.61
N SER A 108 2.66 -10.05 -4.72
CA SER A 108 1.43 -10.21 -3.91
C SER A 108 0.26 -9.36 -4.41
N CYS A 109 0.51 -8.48 -5.39
CA CYS A 109 -0.50 -7.58 -5.91
C CYS A 109 -0.33 -7.25 -7.40
N CYS A 110 -1.43 -6.85 -8.02
CA CYS A 110 -1.48 -6.41 -9.40
C CYS A 110 -2.35 -5.17 -9.56
N VAL A 111 -2.19 -4.47 -10.68
CA VAL A 111 -2.94 -3.25 -11.00
C VAL A 111 -3.83 -3.47 -12.21
N SER A 112 -5.03 -2.89 -12.15
CA SER A 112 -5.96 -2.82 -13.29
C SER A 112 -6.37 -1.37 -13.53
N LEU A 113 -6.55 -1.01 -14.80
CA LEU A 113 -6.68 0.37 -15.25
C LEU A 113 -7.95 0.54 -16.08
N THR A 114 -8.71 1.60 -15.80
CA THR A 114 -9.87 2.00 -16.60
C THR A 114 -9.97 3.52 -16.71
N THR A 115 -10.73 3.97 -17.69
CA THR A 115 -11.02 5.39 -17.88
C THR A 115 -12.43 5.58 -18.40
N PHE A 116 -13.08 6.69 -18.06
CA PHE A 116 -14.40 7.02 -18.61
C PHE A 116 -14.38 7.31 -20.12
N TYR A 117 -13.19 7.50 -20.72
CA TYR A 117 -13.02 7.74 -22.16
C TYR A 117 -13.09 6.46 -23.01
N ASN A 118 -12.87 5.29 -22.42
CA ASN A 118 -12.76 4.04 -23.14
C ASN A 118 -13.39 2.91 -22.32
N ASN A 119 -14.25 2.12 -22.97
CA ASN A 119 -14.93 0.98 -22.35
C ASN A 119 -14.00 -0.23 -22.12
N THR A 120 -12.78 -0.22 -22.68
CA THR A 120 -11.80 -1.28 -22.45
C THR A 120 -11.32 -1.26 -21.00
N ILE A 121 -11.50 -2.39 -20.31
CA ILE A 121 -10.96 -2.63 -18.98
C ILE A 121 -9.62 -3.33 -19.14
N VAL A 122 -8.55 -2.67 -18.73
CA VAL A 122 -7.21 -3.25 -18.73
C VAL A 122 -7.03 -3.95 -17.41
N GLY A 123 -7.27 -5.27 -17.42
CA GLY A 123 -7.15 -6.11 -16.24
C GLY A 123 -5.70 -6.27 -15.78
N CYS A 124 -5.54 -6.89 -14.61
CA CYS A 124 -4.24 -7.40 -14.21
C CYS A 124 -3.76 -8.45 -15.22
N PRO A 125 -2.46 -8.49 -15.56
CA PRO A 125 -1.91 -9.55 -16.39
C PRO A 125 -2.17 -10.94 -15.80
N ARG A 126 -2.37 -11.93 -16.66
CA ARG A 126 -2.59 -13.33 -16.24
C ARG A 126 -1.39 -13.86 -15.48
N ASP A 127 -1.66 -14.67 -14.46
CA ASP A 127 -0.65 -15.33 -13.61
C ASP A 127 0.36 -14.36 -12.96
N SER A 128 -0.02 -13.09 -12.76
CA SER A 128 0.86 -12.05 -12.17
C SER A 128 1.47 -12.46 -10.83
N CYS A 129 0.75 -13.21 -10.01
CA CYS A 129 1.18 -13.63 -8.67
C CYS A 129 1.45 -15.14 -8.58
N GLY A 130 1.72 -15.79 -9.72
CA GLY A 130 2.05 -17.20 -9.83
C GLY A 130 0.93 -18.00 -10.50
N GLY A 131 1.27 -18.66 -11.61
CA GLY A 131 0.36 -19.58 -12.30
C GLY A 131 0.32 -20.96 -11.66
N ALA A 132 -0.63 -21.80 -12.10
CA ALA A 132 -0.92 -23.12 -11.54
C ALA A 132 0.28 -24.09 -11.43
N ASN A 133 1.36 -23.85 -12.18
CA ASN A 133 2.57 -24.68 -12.20
C ASN A 133 3.72 -24.14 -11.32
N SER A 134 3.51 -23.05 -10.58
CA SER A 134 4.53 -22.50 -9.67
C SER A 134 4.51 -23.22 -8.31
N PRO A 135 5.66 -23.55 -7.71
CA PRO A 135 5.72 -24.06 -6.33
C PRO A 135 5.22 -23.04 -5.29
N SER A 136 5.05 -21.77 -5.66
CA SER A 136 4.44 -20.70 -4.85
C SER A 136 3.00 -20.36 -5.23
N ALA A 137 2.35 -21.20 -6.05
CA ALA A 137 0.99 -20.93 -6.49
C ALA A 137 0.02 -20.92 -5.31
N HIS A 138 -0.71 -19.81 -5.17
CA HIS A 138 -1.77 -19.70 -4.16
C HIS A 138 -2.86 -20.74 -4.44
N GLN A 139 -3.30 -21.44 -3.40
CA GLN A 139 -4.52 -22.24 -3.50
C GLN A 139 -5.69 -21.28 -3.72
N CYS A 140 -6.52 -21.54 -4.72
CA CYS A 140 -7.67 -20.70 -4.99
C CYS A 140 -9.00 -21.46 -4.85
N LEU A 141 -10.05 -20.74 -4.45
CA LEU A 141 -11.40 -21.24 -4.32
C LEU A 141 -12.28 -20.70 -5.44
N SER A 142 -12.95 -21.61 -6.15
CA SER A 142 -14.00 -21.28 -7.11
C SER A 142 -15.37 -21.17 -6.42
N GLY A 143 -16.29 -20.41 -7.01
CA GLY A 143 -17.62 -20.18 -6.44
C GLY A 143 -18.37 -21.49 -6.23
N GLY A 144 -18.65 -21.84 -4.97
CA GLY A 144 -19.33 -23.08 -4.56
C GLY A 144 -18.60 -23.89 -3.47
N GLU A 145 -17.28 -23.71 -3.33
CA GLU A 145 -16.45 -24.50 -2.40
C GLU A 145 -16.02 -23.74 -1.13
N GLN A 146 -16.29 -22.43 -1.07
CA GLN A 146 -15.92 -21.55 0.04
C GLN A 146 -16.35 -22.11 1.40
N SER A 147 -17.61 -22.57 1.51
CA SER A 147 -18.16 -23.05 2.78
C SER A 147 -17.54 -24.36 3.30
N LYS A 148 -16.89 -25.15 2.43
CA LYS A 148 -16.26 -26.43 2.82
C LYS A 148 -14.80 -26.26 3.23
N VAL A 149 -14.07 -25.34 2.61
CA VAL A 149 -12.65 -25.12 2.89
C VAL A 149 -12.44 -24.24 4.11
N LEU A 150 -13.24 -23.19 4.32
CA LEU A 150 -13.21 -22.39 5.55
C LEU A 150 -13.51 -23.23 6.82
N ALA A 151 -14.29 -24.31 6.68
CA ALA A 151 -14.57 -25.24 7.77
C ALA A 151 -13.47 -26.28 8.02
N ALA A 152 -12.52 -26.42 7.09
CA ALA A 152 -11.44 -27.41 7.12
C ALA A 152 -10.05 -26.80 7.35
N LEU A 153 -9.94 -25.47 7.48
CA LEU A 153 -8.69 -24.83 7.85
C LEU A 153 -8.32 -25.28 9.28
N PRO A 154 -7.16 -25.94 9.47
CA PRO A 154 -6.74 -26.30 10.81
C PRO A 154 -6.47 -25.02 11.60
N ASP A 155 -6.87 -25.02 12.87
CA ASP A 155 -6.35 -24.11 13.89
C ASP A 155 -4.85 -24.43 14.05
N ALA A 156 -4.04 -23.97 13.10
CA ALA A 156 -2.62 -24.27 13.06
C ALA A 156 -1.93 -23.33 14.04
N GLU A 157 -1.80 -23.78 15.29
CA GLU A 157 -0.88 -23.19 16.25
C GLU A 157 0.52 -23.07 15.62
N GLY A 158 0.91 -21.84 15.25
CA GLY A 158 2.29 -21.45 15.01
C GLY A 158 2.81 -21.44 13.57
N ALA A 159 2.03 -21.83 12.55
CA ALA A 159 2.40 -21.66 11.14
C ALA A 159 1.51 -20.60 10.47
N PRO A 160 2.07 -19.65 9.69
CA PRO A 160 1.24 -18.69 8.98
C PRO A 160 0.31 -19.46 8.02
N PRO A 161 -1.01 -19.20 8.05
CA PRO A 161 -1.96 -19.91 7.23
C PRO A 161 -1.59 -19.75 5.75
N VAL A 162 -1.61 -20.85 5.00
CA VAL A 162 -1.39 -20.79 3.56
C VAL A 162 -2.48 -19.88 2.97
N PRO A 163 -2.12 -18.78 2.28
CA PRO A 163 -3.11 -17.83 1.77
C PRO A 163 -4.00 -18.54 0.75
N VAL A 164 -5.30 -18.55 1.03
CA VAL A 164 -6.33 -19.07 0.15
C VAL A 164 -7.02 -17.89 -0.50
N ILE A 165 -6.97 -17.80 -1.83
CA ILE A 165 -7.52 -16.67 -2.57
C ILE A 165 -8.76 -17.06 -3.38
N ARG A 166 -9.58 -16.11 -3.77
CA ARG A 166 -10.61 -16.35 -4.78
C ARG A 166 -9.95 -16.55 -6.15
N CYS A 167 -10.38 -17.58 -6.89
CA CYS A 167 -9.82 -17.84 -8.22
C CYS A 167 -10.08 -16.66 -9.16
N THR A 168 -9.00 -16.15 -9.74
CA THR A 168 -8.97 -15.05 -10.71
C THR A 168 -7.90 -15.36 -11.76
N GLU A 169 -7.96 -14.74 -12.93
CA GLU A 169 -6.95 -14.98 -13.97
C GLU A 169 -5.54 -14.51 -13.57
N HIS A 170 -5.42 -13.55 -12.65
CA HIS A 170 -4.14 -12.98 -12.22
C HIS A 170 -3.55 -13.65 -10.96
N MET A 171 -4.37 -14.44 -10.24
CA MET A 171 -3.97 -15.20 -9.05
C MET A 171 -3.34 -14.36 -7.91
N CYS A 172 -3.67 -13.07 -7.85
CA CYS A 172 -3.11 -12.17 -6.84
C CYS A 172 -4.04 -12.01 -5.64
N PRO A 173 -3.51 -12.08 -4.39
CA PRO A 173 -4.25 -11.74 -3.18
C PRO A 173 -4.81 -10.32 -3.22
N ILE A 174 -4.06 -9.35 -3.73
CA ILE A 174 -4.50 -7.95 -3.80
C ILE A 174 -4.59 -7.47 -5.24
N ARG A 175 -5.67 -6.72 -5.52
CA ARG A 175 -5.80 -5.95 -6.77
C ARG A 175 -6.04 -4.49 -6.46
N VAL A 176 -5.21 -3.63 -7.03
CA VAL A 176 -5.42 -2.18 -7.03
C VAL A 176 -6.05 -1.79 -8.36
N HIS A 177 -7.25 -1.24 -8.33
CA HIS A 177 -7.95 -0.73 -9.49
C HIS A 177 -7.87 0.79 -9.55
N TRP A 178 -7.32 1.33 -10.64
CA TRP A 178 -7.24 2.75 -10.89
C TRP A 178 -8.19 3.15 -12.00
N HIS A 179 -9.16 4.00 -11.66
CA HIS A 179 -10.20 4.45 -12.58
C HIS A 179 -10.16 5.97 -12.75
N VAL A 180 -9.86 6.44 -13.96
CA VAL A 180 -10.06 7.85 -14.31
C VAL A 180 -11.56 8.09 -14.50
N LYS A 181 -12.21 8.69 -13.51
CA LYS A 181 -13.68 8.84 -13.45
C LYS A 181 -14.17 10.02 -14.27
N GLN A 182 -13.47 11.15 -14.17
CA GLN A 182 -13.87 12.37 -14.88
C GLN A 182 -12.68 13.31 -15.07
N SER A 183 -12.71 14.10 -16.14
CA SER A 183 -11.72 15.15 -16.43
C SER A 183 -12.46 16.47 -16.68
N TYR A 184 -12.28 17.44 -15.78
CA TYR A 184 -12.80 18.81 -15.88
C TYR A 184 -11.81 19.69 -16.64
N ARG A 185 -12.01 21.03 -16.66
CA ARG A 185 -11.05 21.96 -17.27
C ARG A 185 -9.73 22.04 -16.50
N GLY A 186 -9.80 22.28 -15.19
CA GLY A 186 -8.62 22.42 -14.33
C GLY A 186 -8.34 21.23 -13.42
N TYR A 187 -9.21 20.21 -13.38
CA TYR A 187 -9.11 19.13 -12.41
C TYR A 187 -9.42 17.77 -13.02
N TRP A 188 -8.93 16.71 -12.39
CA TRP A 188 -9.21 15.32 -12.70
C TRP A 188 -9.73 14.64 -11.47
N ARG A 189 -10.69 13.75 -11.66
CA ARG A 189 -11.20 12.88 -10.62
C ARG A 189 -10.77 11.46 -10.92
N VAL A 190 -10.03 10.88 -9.99
CA VAL A 190 -9.62 9.48 -10.03
C VAL A 190 -10.28 8.75 -8.88
N LYS A 191 -10.72 7.52 -9.14
CA LYS A 191 -11.18 6.58 -8.12
C LYS A 191 -10.20 5.43 -8.04
N THR A 192 -9.75 5.11 -6.83
CA THR A 192 -8.87 3.97 -6.57
C THR A 192 -9.59 2.99 -5.67
N THR A 193 -9.58 1.72 -6.03
CA THR A 193 -10.19 0.62 -5.26
C THR A 193 -9.13 -0.43 -4.98
N VAL A 194 -8.90 -0.77 -3.72
CA VAL A 194 -8.07 -1.91 -3.33
C VAL A 194 -8.99 -3.07 -2.96
N THR A 195 -8.89 -4.19 -3.66
CA THR A 195 -9.66 -5.41 -3.42
C THR A 195 -8.75 -6.47 -2.82
N ASN A 196 -9.21 -7.10 -1.74
CA ASN A 196 -8.59 -8.27 -1.15
C ASN A 196 -9.33 -9.52 -1.62
N TYR A 197 -8.62 -10.40 -2.29
CA TYR A 197 -9.08 -11.70 -2.75
C TYR A 197 -8.65 -12.84 -1.82
N ASP A 198 -7.79 -12.58 -0.82
CA ASP A 198 -7.53 -13.54 0.25
C ASP A 198 -8.80 -13.68 1.10
N VAL A 199 -9.26 -14.91 1.30
CA VAL A 199 -10.48 -15.19 2.08
C VAL A 199 -10.18 -15.47 3.55
N VAL A 200 -8.91 -15.63 3.90
CA VAL A 200 -8.46 -15.98 5.26
C VAL A 200 -7.83 -14.75 5.93
N SER A 201 -6.98 -14.04 5.20
CA SER A 201 -6.15 -12.96 5.75
C SER A 201 -6.84 -11.60 5.64
N ASN A 202 -6.86 -10.89 6.77
CA ASN A 202 -7.21 -9.47 6.83
C ASN A 202 -5.94 -8.62 6.85
N TYR A 203 -5.98 -7.43 6.26
CA TYR A 203 -4.88 -6.47 6.31
C TYR A 203 -5.25 -5.28 7.20
N THR A 204 -4.70 -5.25 8.42
CA THR A 204 -4.77 -4.11 9.34
C THR A 204 -3.70 -3.09 9.05
N ASP A 205 -3.98 -1.80 9.27
CA ASP A 205 -3.04 -0.69 9.04
C ASP A 205 -2.42 -0.71 7.64
N TRP A 206 -3.19 -1.21 6.67
CA TRP A 206 -2.77 -1.33 5.29
C TRP A 206 -2.34 0.03 4.74
N ASN A 207 -1.37 -0.01 3.84
CA ASN A 207 -0.91 1.17 3.14
C ASN A 207 -0.77 0.92 1.64
N LEU A 208 -1.04 1.98 0.89
CA LEU A 208 -0.93 2.03 -0.56
C LEU A 208 0.00 3.19 -0.90
N VAL A 209 1.11 2.90 -1.56
CA VAL A 209 2.01 3.94 -2.09
C VAL A 209 1.83 4.01 -3.59
N VAL A 210 1.60 5.21 -4.11
CA VAL A 210 1.43 5.46 -5.54
C VAL A 210 2.45 6.48 -5.98
N GLN A 211 3.15 6.17 -7.06
CA GLN A 211 3.98 7.14 -7.78
C GLN A 211 3.21 7.64 -9.00
N HIS A 212 2.89 8.93 -9.02
CA HIS A 212 2.25 9.61 -10.13
C HIS A 212 2.61 11.11 -10.11
N PRO A 213 3.11 11.69 -11.22
CA PRO A 213 3.56 13.09 -11.28
C PRO A 213 2.58 14.10 -10.67
N ASN A 214 1.28 13.90 -10.93
CA ASN A 214 0.22 14.80 -10.47
C ASN A 214 -0.15 14.70 -8.97
N LEU A 215 0.43 13.77 -8.20
CA LEU A 215 0.18 13.70 -6.74
C LEU A 215 0.73 14.91 -5.98
N ARG A 216 1.69 15.63 -6.57
CA ARG A 216 2.15 16.92 -6.06
C ARG A 216 1.04 17.99 -6.00
N SER A 217 0.00 17.83 -6.82
CA SER A 217 -1.13 18.75 -6.96
C SER A 217 -2.46 18.11 -6.51
N LEU A 218 -2.39 17.24 -5.51
CA LEU A 218 -3.56 16.66 -4.87
C LEU A 218 -4.33 17.74 -4.11
N THR A 219 -5.56 18.04 -4.54
CA THR A 219 -6.38 19.09 -3.93
C THR A 219 -7.38 18.55 -2.92
N GLN A 220 -7.95 17.37 -3.20
CA GLN A 220 -8.91 16.75 -2.31
C GLN A 220 -8.79 15.24 -2.34
N LEU A 221 -8.90 14.62 -1.17
CA LEU A 221 -8.94 13.18 -0.99
C LEU A 221 -10.18 12.80 -0.18
N PHE A 222 -10.81 11.69 -0.55
CA PHE A 222 -11.97 11.16 0.13
C PHE A 222 -11.66 9.79 0.72
N SER A 223 -12.21 9.51 1.90
CA SER A 223 -12.22 8.18 2.53
C SER A 223 -10.87 7.58 2.96
N PHE A 224 -9.72 8.10 2.55
CA PHE A 224 -8.38 7.69 3.01
C PHE A 224 -7.62 8.85 3.64
N ASN A 225 -6.59 8.51 4.43
CA ASN A 225 -5.54 9.45 4.81
C ASN A 225 -4.47 9.54 3.73
N TYR A 226 -3.70 10.64 3.71
CA TYR A 226 -2.61 10.85 2.75
C TYR A 226 -1.44 11.63 3.32
N GLN A 227 -0.25 11.24 2.89
CA GLN A 227 0.96 12.01 3.11
C GLN A 227 1.92 11.85 1.92
N PRO A 228 2.47 12.94 1.37
CA PRO A 228 3.49 12.85 0.33
C PRO A 228 4.78 12.25 0.92
N LEU A 229 5.42 11.35 0.17
CA LEU A 229 6.70 10.76 0.53
C LEU A 229 7.83 11.52 -0.17
N ILE A 230 8.41 12.48 0.54
CA ILE A 230 9.53 13.30 0.04
C ILE A 230 10.81 12.77 0.67
N GLN A 231 11.44 11.76 0.05
CA GLN A 231 12.66 11.14 0.58
C GLN A 231 13.94 11.85 0.09
N TYR A 232 13.94 12.38 -1.14
CA TYR A 232 15.12 12.99 -1.77
C TYR A 232 14.75 14.26 -2.54
N GLY A 233 15.25 15.41 -2.07
CA GLY A 233 15.13 16.70 -2.76
C GLY A 233 13.68 17.19 -2.90
N THR A 234 13.33 17.68 -4.09
CA THR A 234 12.04 18.32 -4.39
C THR A 234 11.03 17.38 -5.08
N ILE A 235 11.32 16.08 -5.16
CA ILE A 235 10.45 15.11 -5.84
C ILE A 235 9.31 14.72 -4.89
N ASN A 236 8.12 15.22 -5.17
CA ASN A 236 6.88 14.98 -4.43
C ASN A 236 5.82 14.29 -5.31
N ASP A 237 6.26 13.46 -6.26
CA ASP A 237 5.40 12.68 -7.17
C ASP A 237 4.86 11.38 -6.54
N THR A 238 5.24 11.10 -5.29
CA THR A 238 4.92 9.86 -4.60
C THR A 238 4.10 10.14 -3.35
N GLY A 239 2.96 9.46 -3.24
CA GLY A 239 2.01 9.63 -2.15
C GLY A 239 1.74 8.31 -1.43
N MET A 240 1.68 8.37 -0.10
CA MET A 240 1.25 7.26 0.73
C MET A 240 -0.19 7.47 1.18
N PHE A 241 -1.01 6.44 1.05
CA PHE A 241 -2.40 6.39 1.45
C PHE A 241 -2.61 5.28 2.46
N TRP A 242 -3.52 5.47 3.41
CA TRP A 242 -3.90 4.44 4.37
C TRP A 242 -5.31 4.65 4.91
N GLY A 243 -5.83 3.63 5.60
CA GLY A 243 -7.15 3.66 6.23
C GLY A 243 -7.31 4.73 7.31
N ILE A 244 -8.54 5.19 7.48
CA ILE A 244 -9.00 6.03 8.58
C ILE A 244 -9.40 5.11 9.74
N LYS A 245 -8.91 5.46 10.93
CA LYS A 245 -9.20 4.74 12.17
C LYS A 245 -10.71 4.58 12.40
N ASN A 246 -11.15 3.39 12.81
CA ASN A 246 -12.56 3.02 13.01
C ASN A 246 -13.48 3.15 11.78
N TYR A 247 -12.92 3.30 10.57
CA TYR A 247 -13.72 3.38 9.33
C TYR A 247 -13.28 2.33 8.31
N ASN A 248 -12.04 2.42 7.86
CA ASN A 248 -11.44 1.49 6.88
C ASN A 248 -9.98 1.20 7.20
N GLU A 249 -9.63 1.19 8.49
CA GLU A 249 -8.32 0.78 9.01
C GLU A 249 -7.97 -0.69 8.71
N MET A 250 -8.99 -1.51 8.44
CA MET A 250 -8.84 -2.93 8.11
C MET A 250 -9.44 -3.20 6.73
N LEU A 251 -8.65 -3.85 5.87
CA LEU A 251 -9.12 -4.43 4.62
C LEU A 251 -9.42 -5.91 4.88
N LEU A 252 -10.71 -6.22 4.99
CA LEU A 252 -11.21 -7.57 5.28
C LEU A 252 -10.95 -8.53 4.11
N GLY A 253 -10.90 -9.83 4.43
CA GLY A 253 -10.89 -10.92 3.45
C GLY A 253 -12.12 -10.89 2.54
N ASP A 254 -11.91 -11.14 1.25
CA ASP A 254 -12.91 -10.96 0.17
C ASP A 254 -13.57 -9.54 0.15
N GLY A 255 -12.89 -8.55 0.74
CA GLY A 255 -13.37 -7.18 0.91
C GLY A 255 -12.74 -6.19 -0.07
N ASN A 256 -13.18 -4.92 0.00
CA ASN A 256 -12.51 -3.83 -0.69
C ASN A 256 -12.60 -2.50 0.07
N VAL A 257 -11.62 -1.63 -0.19
CA VAL A 257 -11.59 -0.24 0.27
C VAL A 257 -11.45 0.67 -0.94
N GLN A 258 -12.07 1.85 -0.89
CA GLN A 258 -12.14 2.76 -2.03
C GLN A 258 -11.87 4.21 -1.60
N THR A 259 -11.24 4.95 -2.49
CA THR A 259 -11.02 6.39 -2.37
C THR A 259 -11.33 7.09 -3.70
N GLU A 260 -11.77 8.33 -3.61
CA GLU A 260 -11.75 9.26 -4.73
C GLU A 260 -10.74 10.36 -4.42
N MET A 261 -10.08 10.86 -5.46
CA MET A 261 -9.18 12.01 -5.35
C MET A 261 -9.43 13.00 -6.48
N ILE A 262 -9.26 14.27 -6.15
CA ILE A 262 -9.27 15.38 -7.08
C ILE A 262 -7.84 15.90 -7.20
N LEU A 263 -7.34 15.94 -8.42
CA LEU A 263 -6.00 16.36 -8.76
C LEU A 263 -6.10 17.57 -9.70
N GLU A 264 -5.40 18.65 -9.38
CA GLU A 264 -5.31 19.81 -10.29
C GLU A 264 -4.48 19.45 -11.53
N LYS A 265 -4.81 20.03 -12.68
CA LYS A 265 -4.02 19.92 -13.89
C LYS A 265 -2.94 20.98 -13.86
N ASP A 266 -1.69 20.55 -13.72
CA ASP A 266 -0.58 21.43 -14.01
C ASP A 266 -0.40 21.57 -15.54
N PRO A 267 -0.57 22.76 -16.13
CA PRO A 267 -0.41 22.96 -17.57
C PRO A 267 0.98 22.59 -18.11
N SER A 268 2.03 22.57 -17.28
CA SER A 268 3.38 22.20 -17.73
C SER A 268 3.58 20.69 -17.88
N ASP A 269 2.84 19.89 -17.11
CA ASP A 269 3.05 18.44 -17.00
C ASP A 269 1.88 17.64 -17.53
N PHE A 270 0.68 18.22 -17.51
CA PHE A 270 -0.56 17.55 -17.87
C PHE A 270 -0.59 17.22 -19.37
N THR A 271 -0.78 15.94 -19.69
CA THR A 271 -0.98 15.47 -21.06
C THR A 271 -1.96 14.29 -21.12
N PHE A 272 -2.60 14.12 -22.28
CA PHE A 272 -3.37 12.92 -22.60
C PHE A 272 -2.50 11.81 -23.25
N SER A 273 -1.26 12.11 -23.63
CA SER A 273 -0.39 11.15 -24.31
C SER A 273 0.22 10.11 -23.37
N GLY A 274 0.53 8.93 -23.90
CA GLY A 274 1.40 7.95 -23.25
C GLY A 274 0.89 7.42 -21.92
N GLY A 275 -0.43 7.42 -21.70
CA GLY A 275 -1.00 6.89 -20.47
C GLY A 275 -0.70 7.72 -19.22
N TRP A 276 -0.38 9.01 -19.37
CA TRP A 276 0.02 9.89 -18.28
C TRP A 276 -0.92 9.90 -17.06
N ALA A 277 -2.22 9.66 -17.28
CA ALA A 277 -3.24 9.64 -16.24
C ALA A 277 -3.17 8.43 -15.29
N PHE A 278 -2.30 7.48 -15.58
CA PHE A 278 -2.14 6.23 -14.86
C PHE A 278 -0.86 6.27 -14.01
N PRO A 279 -0.85 5.59 -12.85
CA PRO A 279 0.30 5.60 -11.97
C PRO A 279 1.48 4.91 -12.65
N ARG A 280 2.69 5.38 -12.33
CA ARG A 280 3.94 4.79 -12.83
C ARG A 280 4.29 3.53 -12.05
N ARG A 281 4.08 3.57 -10.73
CA ARG A 281 4.30 2.45 -9.81
C ARG A 281 3.28 2.49 -8.69
N VAL A 282 2.96 1.30 -8.19
CA VAL A 282 2.05 1.10 -7.07
C VAL A 282 2.67 0.07 -6.15
N TYR A 283 2.67 0.35 -4.85
CA TYR A 283 3.07 -0.58 -3.81
C TYR A 283 1.92 -0.78 -2.83
N PHE A 284 1.68 -2.01 -2.43
CA PHE A 284 0.74 -2.34 -1.36
C PHE A 284 1.51 -2.99 -0.21
N ASN A 285 1.40 -2.44 0.99
CA ASN A 285 2.15 -2.88 2.17
C ASN A 285 3.66 -3.06 1.93
N GLY A 286 4.24 -2.22 1.06
CA GLY A 286 5.67 -2.28 0.71
C GLY A 286 6.05 -3.24 -0.41
N HIS A 287 5.10 -4.02 -0.95
CA HIS A 287 5.33 -4.94 -2.09
C HIS A 287 4.97 -4.23 -3.39
N GLU A 288 5.83 -4.33 -4.41
CA GLU A 288 5.57 -3.72 -5.72
C GLU A 288 4.48 -4.51 -6.48
N CYS A 289 3.46 -3.81 -6.97
CA CYS A 289 2.37 -4.42 -7.72
C CYS A 289 2.70 -4.51 -9.20
N VAL A 290 2.33 -5.64 -9.82
CA VAL A 290 2.48 -5.84 -11.26
C VAL A 290 1.57 -4.87 -12.02
N MET A 291 2.18 -3.97 -12.78
CA MET A 291 1.48 -3.05 -13.67
C MET A 291 1.20 -3.72 -15.03
N PRO A 292 0.06 -3.44 -15.68
CA PRO A 292 -0.13 -3.77 -17.08
C PRO A 292 0.95 -3.10 -17.95
N PRO A 293 1.25 -3.63 -19.14
CA PRO A 293 2.23 -3.02 -20.01
C PRO A 293 1.65 -1.72 -20.62
N PRO A 294 2.45 -0.66 -20.81
CA PRO A 294 1.94 0.68 -21.19
C PRO A 294 1.24 0.74 -22.55
N ASP A 295 1.57 -0.16 -23.48
CA ASP A 295 0.92 -0.30 -24.79
C ASP A 295 -0.55 -0.73 -24.68
N GLN A 296 -0.91 -1.40 -23.58
CA GLN A 296 -2.28 -1.83 -23.31
C GLN A 296 -3.09 -0.79 -22.53
N TYR A 297 -2.51 0.33 -22.09
CA TYR A 297 -3.22 1.29 -21.25
C TYR A 297 -4.48 1.83 -21.93
N PRO A 298 -5.56 2.07 -21.17
CA PRO A 298 -6.78 2.59 -21.75
C PRO A 298 -6.51 3.90 -22.50
N SER A 299 -6.93 3.96 -23.76
CA SER A 299 -6.68 5.14 -24.60
C SER A 299 -7.31 6.39 -24.01
N LEU A 300 -6.54 7.47 -23.97
CA LEU A 300 -7.01 8.81 -23.62
C LEU A 300 -7.28 9.60 -24.92
N PRO A 301 -8.18 10.61 -24.89
CA PRO A 301 -8.46 11.40 -26.08
C PRO A 301 -7.26 12.28 -26.44
N ASN A 302 -6.99 12.48 -27.73
CA ASN A 302 -5.87 13.32 -28.19
C ASN A 302 -6.03 14.81 -27.81
N ALA A 303 -7.25 15.26 -27.53
CA ALA A 303 -7.56 16.60 -27.05
C ALA A 303 -8.84 16.57 -26.20
N ALA A 304 -8.98 17.55 -25.31
CA ALA A 304 -10.26 17.79 -24.65
C ALA A 304 -11.28 18.22 -25.72
N ARG A 305 -12.45 17.55 -25.78
CA ARG A 305 -13.57 18.04 -26.60
C ARG A 305 -14.01 19.40 -26.04
N ASP A 306 -13.66 20.46 -26.74
CA ASP A 306 -14.20 21.79 -26.46
C ASP A 306 -15.66 21.78 -26.94
N VAL A 307 -16.59 21.45 -26.04
CA VAL A 307 -18.02 21.63 -26.30
C VAL A 307 -18.30 23.13 -26.25
N ARG A 308 -17.88 23.84 -27.30
CA ARG A 308 -18.40 25.17 -27.58
C ARG A 308 -19.83 24.94 -28.03
N VAL A 309 -20.78 25.10 -27.11
CA VAL A 309 -22.18 25.31 -27.50
C VAL A 309 -22.16 26.52 -28.43
N SER A 310 -22.36 26.26 -29.73
CA SER A 310 -22.37 27.27 -30.78
C SER A 310 -23.25 28.43 -30.33
N ALA A 311 -22.81 29.67 -30.54
CA ALA A 311 -23.62 30.84 -30.25
C ALA A 311 -25.01 30.70 -30.88
N VAL A 312 -25.10 30.11 -32.07
CA VAL A 312 -26.34 29.79 -32.79
C VAL A 312 -27.28 28.91 -31.96
N GLN A 313 -26.75 27.93 -31.23
CA GLN A 313 -27.54 27.02 -30.41
C GLN A 313 -28.00 27.68 -29.11
N ARG A 314 -27.25 28.65 -28.57
CA ARG A 314 -27.71 29.51 -27.47
C ARG A 314 -28.82 30.47 -27.93
N TRP A 315 -28.70 31.03 -29.13
CA TRP A 315 -29.72 31.88 -29.74
C TRP A 315 -31.02 31.11 -30.02
N LEU A 316 -30.95 29.88 -30.53
CA LEU A 316 -32.14 29.06 -30.81
C LEU A 316 -32.92 28.71 -29.54
N VAL A 317 -32.23 28.41 -28.43
CA VAL A 317 -32.88 28.12 -27.13
C VAL A 317 -33.45 29.40 -26.51
N ALA A 318 -32.75 30.54 -26.64
CA ALA A 318 -33.27 31.83 -26.18
C ALA A 318 -34.52 32.27 -26.97
N SER A 319 -34.51 32.12 -28.30
CA SER A 319 -35.67 32.45 -29.15
C SER A 319 -36.86 31.53 -28.88
N SER A 320 -36.65 30.23 -28.60
CA SER A 320 -37.78 29.34 -28.27
C SER A 320 -38.39 29.68 -26.90
N CYS A 321 -37.60 30.17 -25.95
CA CYS A 321 -38.09 30.65 -24.64
C CYS A 321 -38.86 31.98 -24.75
N VAL A 322 -38.46 32.88 -25.65
CA VAL A 322 -39.19 34.15 -25.86
C VAL A 322 -40.51 33.90 -26.58
N LEU A 323 -40.54 32.98 -27.56
CA LEU A 323 -41.77 32.58 -28.24
C LEU A 323 -42.77 31.88 -27.30
N SER A 324 -42.30 31.01 -26.39
CA SER A 324 -43.17 30.38 -25.41
C SER A 324 -43.68 31.36 -24.35
N LEU A 325 -42.86 32.32 -23.90
CA LEU A 325 -43.35 33.40 -23.03
C LEU A 325 -44.39 34.28 -23.73
N SER A 326 -44.20 34.63 -25.00
CA SER A 326 -45.16 35.47 -25.73
C SER A 326 -46.52 34.79 -25.93
N MET A 327 -46.57 33.46 -26.05
CA MET A 327 -47.82 32.69 -26.11
C MET A 327 -48.53 32.60 -24.75
N LEU A 328 -47.81 32.69 -23.63
CA LEU A 328 -48.38 32.68 -22.27
C LEU A 328 -49.01 34.02 -21.86
N PHE A 329 -48.64 35.13 -22.52
CA PHE A 329 -49.21 36.47 -22.28
C PHE A 329 -50.38 36.83 -23.21
N LEU A 330 -50.79 35.90 -24.10
CA LEU A 330 -51.84 36.10 -25.11
C LEU A 330 -53.13 35.30 -24.82
N VAL A 331 -53.29 34.79 -23.59
CA VAL A 331 -54.50 34.12 -23.09
C VAL A 331 -55.18 34.97 -22.02
#